data_AF-A0A1H2VBR1-F1
#
_entry.id   AF-A0A1H2VBR1-F1
#
_cell.length_a   1.000
_cell.length_b   1.000
_cell.length_c   1.000
_cell.angle_alpha   90.00
_cell.angle_beta   90.00
_cell.angle_gamma   90.00
#
_symmetry.space_group_name_H-M   'P 1'
#
loop_
_entity.id
_entity.type
_entity.pdbx_description
1 polymer ?
#
loop_
_entity_poly.entity_id
_entity_poly.type
_entity_poly.pdbx_seq_one_letter_code
_entity_poly.pdbx_strand_id
1 'polypeptide(L)'
;MKRLILTATLAALALPAAASQSPMRDHLKNELPTWGYSDVDVDGLTRAQVVHINHLLHSNKTPAQIRGNIGAVLGDSLLKSLFGRK
;
A
#
# COMPACT_ATOMS: atom_id res chain seq x y z
N MET A 1 24.90 48.59 -6.62
CA MET A 1 24.82 47.69 -5.45
C MET A 1 24.19 46.38 -5.90
N LYS A 2 24.94 45.28 -5.78
CA LYS A 2 24.64 43.94 -6.32
C LYS A 2 23.38 43.34 -5.69
N ARG A 3 22.37 43.01 -6.51
CA ARG A 3 21.24 42.16 -6.10
C ARG A 3 21.63 40.72 -6.43
N LEU A 4 22.23 40.03 -5.45
CA LEU A 4 22.48 38.59 -5.52
C LEU A 4 21.11 37.89 -5.41
N ILE A 5 20.58 37.43 -6.55
CA ILE A 5 19.39 36.57 -6.55
C ILE A 5 19.91 35.16 -6.25
N LEU A 6 19.75 34.72 -4.99
CA LEU A 6 19.84 33.32 -4.64
C LEU A 6 18.60 32.61 -5.21
N THR A 7 18.69 32.16 -6.46
CA THR A 7 17.85 31.07 -6.95
C THR A 7 18.34 29.78 -6.30
N ALA A 8 17.89 29.55 -5.07
CA ALA A 8 18.04 28.27 -4.41
C ALA A 8 17.40 27.20 -5.29
N THR A 9 18.25 26.36 -5.86
CA THR A 9 17.94 25.13 -6.58
C THR A 9 17.03 24.24 -5.73
N LEU A 10 15.71 24.41 -5.92
CA LEU A 10 14.66 23.57 -5.35
C LEU A 10 14.48 22.30 -6.21
N ALA A 11 15.57 21.58 -6.46
CA ALA A 11 15.60 20.43 -7.36
C ALA A 11 16.33 19.25 -6.71
N ALA A 12 15.88 18.80 -5.53
CA ALA A 12 16.46 17.60 -4.90
C ALA A 12 15.58 16.88 -3.85
N LEU A 13 14.24 17.00 -3.91
CA LEU A 13 13.35 16.24 -3.00
C LEU A 13 12.52 15.15 -3.71
N ALA A 14 12.91 14.77 -4.94
CA ALA A 14 12.31 13.65 -5.66
C ALA A 14 13.19 12.40 -5.56
N LEU A 15 13.27 11.81 -4.37
CA LEU A 15 13.87 10.49 -4.12
C LEU A 15 12.96 9.72 -3.13
N PRO A 16 12.82 8.39 -3.21
CA PRO A 16 12.22 7.60 -4.28
C PRO A 16 11.00 6.84 -3.71
N ALA A 17 9.78 7.36 -3.89
CA ALA A 17 8.55 6.67 -3.43
C ALA A 17 8.26 5.34 -4.17
N ALA A 18 9.06 5.00 -5.19
CA ALA A 18 8.97 3.79 -5.98
C ALA A 18 9.74 2.59 -5.38
N ALA A 19 10.76 2.82 -4.54
CA ALA A 19 11.62 1.74 -4.02
C ALA A 19 11.11 1.13 -2.69
N SER A 20 10.21 1.81 -1.97
CA SER A 20 9.74 1.36 -0.66
C SER A 20 8.53 0.41 -0.68
N GLN A 21 8.09 -0.04 -1.86
CA GLN A 21 6.91 -0.91 -2.00
C GLN A 21 7.22 -2.41 -1.96
N SER A 22 8.35 -2.85 -2.51
CA SER A 22 8.75 -4.27 -2.43
C SER A 22 8.74 -4.83 -1.01
N PRO A 23 9.38 -4.19 0.00
CA PRO A 23 9.40 -4.78 1.34
C PRO A 23 8.00 -4.90 1.96
N MET A 24 7.08 -4.00 1.62
CA MET A 24 5.71 -4.06 2.14
C MET A 24 4.88 -5.14 1.45
N ARG A 25 5.05 -5.33 0.14
CA ARG A 25 4.41 -6.44 -0.59
C ARG A 25 4.94 -7.79 -0.11
N ASP A 26 6.24 -7.91 0.06
CA ASP A 26 6.88 -9.14 0.55
C ASP A 26 6.44 -9.45 1.98
N HIS A 27 6.30 -8.43 2.84
CA HIS A 27 5.72 -8.58 4.16
C HIS A 27 4.27 -9.10 4.09
N LEU A 28 3.43 -8.50 3.25
CA LEU A 28 2.04 -8.97 3.07
C LEU A 28 1.95 -10.40 2.52
N LYS A 29 2.85 -10.80 1.61
CA LYS A 29 2.90 -12.18 1.09
C LYS A 29 3.17 -13.20 2.21
N ASN A 30 3.95 -12.83 3.21
CA ASN A 30 4.22 -13.69 4.36
C ASN A 30 3.08 -13.66 5.39
N GLU A 31 2.49 -12.49 5.62
CA GLU A 31 1.45 -12.31 6.66
C GLU A 31 0.07 -12.81 6.21
N LEU A 32 -0.40 -12.48 5.00
CA LEU A 32 -1.76 -12.79 4.56
C LEU A 32 -2.17 -14.27 4.69
N PRO A 33 -1.30 -15.27 4.42
CA PRO A 33 -1.61 -16.66 4.67
C PRO A 33 -1.98 -16.96 6.13
N THR A 34 -1.32 -16.30 7.11
CA THR A 34 -1.61 -16.47 8.55
C THR A 34 -3.00 -15.95 8.92
N TRP A 35 -3.55 -15.03 8.12
CA TRP A 35 -4.88 -14.46 8.29
C TRP A 35 -5.98 -15.20 7.51
N GLY A 36 -5.62 -16.25 6.75
CA GLY A 36 -6.54 -17.05 5.94
C GLY A 36 -6.67 -16.56 4.48
N TYR A 37 -5.73 -15.73 4.01
CA TYR A 37 -5.74 -15.13 2.68
C TYR A 37 -4.57 -15.66 1.83
N SER A 38 -4.38 -16.98 1.80
CA SER A 38 -3.29 -17.64 1.04
C SER A 38 -3.43 -17.51 -0.48
N ASP A 39 -4.65 -17.40 -1.00
CA ASP A 39 -4.94 -17.34 -2.44
C ASP A 39 -4.90 -15.91 -3.00
N VAL A 40 -4.54 -14.92 -2.18
CA VAL A 40 -4.53 -13.52 -2.60
C VAL A 40 -3.24 -13.20 -3.32
N ASP A 41 -3.36 -12.81 -4.59
CA ASP A 41 -2.25 -12.24 -5.34
C ASP A 41 -1.96 -10.81 -4.88
N VAL A 42 -0.96 -10.67 -4.00
CA VAL A 42 -0.47 -9.37 -3.53
C VAL A 42 0.08 -8.54 -4.67
N ASP A 43 0.60 -9.16 -5.73
CA ASP A 43 1.14 -8.46 -6.89
C ASP A 43 0.05 -7.84 -7.78
N GLY A 44 -1.19 -8.33 -7.67
CA GLY A 44 -2.37 -7.72 -8.26
C GLY A 44 -2.94 -6.54 -7.47
N LEU A 45 -2.51 -6.31 -6.22
CA LEU A 45 -3.04 -5.25 -5.37
C LEU A 45 -2.45 -3.88 -5.73
N THR A 46 -3.32 -2.87 -5.75
CA THR A 46 -2.92 -1.46 -5.87
C THR A 46 -2.10 -1.03 -4.65
N ARG A 47 -1.27 0.00 -4.84
CA ARG A 47 -0.46 0.58 -3.77
C ARG A 47 -1.29 0.99 -2.55
N ALA A 48 -2.47 1.59 -2.78
CA ALA A 48 -3.35 2.02 -1.70
C ALA A 48 -3.86 0.84 -0.87
N GLN A 49 -4.18 -0.28 -1.52
CA GLN A 49 -4.62 -1.51 -0.84
C GLN A 49 -3.49 -2.11 -0.01
N VAL A 50 -2.28 -2.20 -0.55
CA VAL A 50 -1.11 -2.71 0.19
C VAL A 50 -0.86 -1.89 1.46
N VAL A 51 -0.86 -0.57 1.35
CA VAL A 51 -0.67 0.30 2.51
C VAL A 51 -1.81 0.17 3.51
N HIS A 52 -3.06 0.07 3.04
CA HIS A 52 -4.22 -0.05 3.92
C HIS A 52 -4.22 -1.38 4.68
N ILE A 53 -3.95 -2.50 4.00
CA ILE A 53 -3.82 -3.83 4.63
C ILE A 53 -2.68 -3.80 5.65
N ASN A 54 -1.52 -3.26 5.29
CA ASN A 54 -0.40 -3.12 6.23
C ASN A 54 -0.79 -2.30 7.47
N HIS A 55 -1.53 -1.21 7.31
CA HIS A 55 -2.02 -0.42 8.43
C HIS A 55 -3.02 -1.20 9.30
N LEU A 56 -3.89 -2.01 8.70
CA LEU A 56 -4.83 -2.86 9.44
C LEU A 56 -4.12 -3.89 10.30
N LEU A 57 -3.05 -4.52 9.78
CA LEU A 57 -2.24 -5.49 10.51
C LEU A 57 -1.57 -4.89 11.76
N HIS A 58 -1.17 -3.63 11.68
CA HIS A 58 -0.53 -2.90 12.79
C HIS A 58 -1.51 -2.09 13.65
N SER A 59 -2.82 -2.20 13.39
CA SER A 59 -3.84 -1.46 14.13
C SER A 59 -4.20 -2.16 15.44
N ASN A 60 -4.66 -1.40 16.43
CA ASN A 60 -5.08 -1.95 17.74
C ASN A 60 -6.48 -2.61 17.69
N LYS A 61 -6.82 -3.24 16.57
CA LYS A 61 -8.12 -3.90 16.33
C LYS A 61 -8.06 -5.36 16.77
N THR A 62 -9.21 -5.96 17.04
CA THR A 62 -9.26 -7.38 17.35
C THR A 62 -8.91 -8.21 16.10
N PRO A 63 -8.35 -9.41 16.24
CA PRO A 63 -8.02 -10.26 15.09
C PRO A 63 -9.22 -10.52 14.16
N ALA A 64 -10.42 -10.66 14.71
CA ALA A 64 -11.64 -10.82 13.93
C ALA A 64 -11.96 -9.58 13.07
N GLN A 65 -11.78 -8.38 13.63
CA GLN A 65 -11.96 -7.11 12.90
C GLN A 65 -10.88 -6.93 11.83
N ILE A 66 -9.63 -7.28 12.12
CA ILE A 66 -8.53 -7.21 11.15
C ILE A 66 -8.85 -8.11 9.97
N ARG A 67 -9.21 -9.38 10.21
CA ARG A 67 -9.57 -10.33 9.16
C ARG A 67 -10.74 -9.82 8.31
N GLY A 68 -11.82 -9.35 8.94
CA GLY A 68 -12.99 -8.83 8.22
C GLY A 68 -12.66 -7.60 7.35
N ASN A 69 -11.85 -6.68 7.88
CA ASN A 69 -11.45 -5.48 7.15
C ASN A 69 -10.50 -5.78 5.99
N ILE A 70 -9.55 -6.71 6.16
CA ILE A 70 -8.70 -7.18 5.06
C ILE A 70 -9.58 -7.78 3.96
N GLY A 71 -10.56 -8.61 4.32
CA GLY A 71 -11.50 -9.20 3.37
C GLY A 71 -12.31 -8.16 2.60
N ALA A 72 -12.76 -7.09 3.27
CA ALA A 72 -13.46 -5.99 2.61
C ALA A 72 -12.55 -5.25 1.61
N VAL A 73 -11.31 -4.95 1.99
CA VAL A 73 -10.34 -4.28 1.09
C VAL A 73 -10.04 -5.14 -0.13
N LEU A 74 -9.86 -6.45 0.05
CA LEU A 74 -9.62 -7.40 -1.03
C LEU A 74 -10.87 -7.61 -1.91
N GLY A 75 -12.06 -7.67 -1.31
CA GLY A 75 -13.33 -7.75 -2.03
C GLY A 75 -13.57 -6.54 -2.93
N ASP A 76 -13.33 -5.33 -2.42
CA ASP A 76 -13.36 -4.09 -3.21
C ASP A 76 -12.30 -4.10 -4.33
N SER A 77 -11.14 -4.71 -4.08
CA SER A 77 -10.08 -4.87 -5.10
C SER A 77 -10.55 -5.75 -6.25
N LEU A 78 -11.20 -6.86 -5.93
CA LEU A 78 -11.71 -7.83 -6.88
C LEU A 78 -12.87 -7.24 -7.70
N LEU A 79 -13.83 -6.58 -7.03
CA LEU A 79 -14.92 -5.88 -7.70
C LEU A 79 -14.40 -4.76 -8.61
N LYS A 80 -13.43 -3.96 -8.14
CA LYS A 80 -12.84 -2.90 -8.96
C LYS A 80 -12.01 -3.45 -10.13
N SER A 81 -11.35 -4.59 -9.98
CA SER A 81 -10.64 -5.26 -11.08
C SER A 81 -11.61 -5.78 -12.14
N LEU A 82 -12.72 -6.40 -11.73
CA LEU A 82 -13.73 -6.96 -12.63
C LEU A 82 -14.58 -5.89 -13.33
N PHE A 83 -14.92 -4.80 -12.63
CA PHE A 83 -15.88 -3.80 -13.11
C PHE A 83 -15.27 -2.42 -13.40
N GLY A 84 -14.02 -2.17 -13.00
CA GLY A 84 -13.35 -0.87 -13.13
C GLY A 84 -12.53 -0.69 -14.41
N ARG A 85 -12.54 -1.67 -15.33
CA ARG A 85 -11.89 -1.53 -16.64
C ARG A 85 -12.79 -0.72 -17.58
N LYS A 86 -12.60 0.61 -17.59
CA LYS A 86 -13.11 1.53 -18.61
C LYS A 86 -11.96 2.14 -19.39
#